data_AF-A0A2Z5X585-F1
#
_entry.id   AF-A0A2Z5X585-F1
#
_cell.length_a   1.000
_cell.length_b   1.000
_cell.length_c   1.000
_cell.angle_alpha   90.00
_cell.angle_beta   90.00
_cell.angle_gamma   90.00
#
_symmetry.space_group_name_H-M   'P 1'
#
loop_
_entity.id
_entity.type
_entity.pdbx_description
1 polymer ?
#
loop_
_entity_poly.entity_id
_entity_poly.type
_entity_poly.pdbx_seq_one_letter_code
_entity_poly.pdbx_strand_id
1 'polypeptide(L)'
;MQSTALDLRSFSDLVYREWIDGSAIAPELFAANVEIIADEIIESGGEVNYPIHEALNWNPAKWRTVWQSGKQQRPELFGALIHSWNPILSKSEVFQVKLSNPLIDRKKGKPRKYENPAKRGQVGGFALVPNSIWQKVADRYGVEVDFSALPDSVNFWTWVVDHPQIPIFICEGMKKACCLLSQGYVAIALSGITMGRIQGTDGKLALQPYLAMFATPKRQVLFCFDAETKEKTKHDVFLATVKTGKP
;
A
#
# COMPACT_ATOMS: atom_id res chain seq x y z
N MET A 1 19.32 29.01 -1.66
CA MET A 1 19.15 27.83 -0.77
C MET A 1 19.70 26.63 -1.49
N GLN A 2 20.84 26.10 -1.04
CA GLN A 2 21.35 24.83 -1.57
C GLN A 2 20.39 23.73 -1.10
N SER A 3 19.76 23.04 -2.05
CA SER A 3 19.08 21.77 -1.80
C SER A 3 20.13 20.80 -1.29
N THR A 4 20.20 20.56 0.01
CA THR A 4 20.97 19.43 0.55
C THR A 4 20.42 18.17 -0.08
N ALA A 5 21.25 17.48 -0.86
CA ALA A 5 20.90 16.17 -1.40
C ALA A 5 20.51 15.28 -0.22
N LEU A 6 19.30 14.73 -0.27
CA LEU A 6 18.88 13.69 0.66
C LEU A 6 19.83 12.50 0.47
N ASP A 7 20.38 11.95 1.55
CA ASP A 7 21.01 10.64 1.56
C ASP A 7 19.99 9.56 2.00
N LEU A 8 20.34 8.29 1.83
CA LEU A 8 19.42 7.17 2.10
C LEU A 8 18.94 7.17 3.56
N ARG A 9 19.83 7.51 4.50
CA ARG A 9 19.53 7.55 5.93
C ARG A 9 18.54 8.66 6.26
N SER A 10 18.78 9.87 5.76
CA SER A 10 17.89 11.02 5.94
C SER A 10 16.53 10.75 5.29
N PHE A 11 16.50 10.10 4.13
CA PHE A 11 15.24 9.69 3.50
C PHE A 11 14.49 8.65 4.35
N SER A 12 15.19 7.64 4.87
CA SER A 12 14.62 6.65 5.80
C SER A 12 14.00 7.31 7.03
N ASP A 13 14.74 8.21 7.68
CA ASP A 13 14.28 8.92 8.88
C ASP A 13 13.05 9.79 8.58
N LEU A 14 13.01 10.46 7.43
CA LEU A 14 11.84 11.25 6.99
C LEU A 14 10.62 10.36 6.78
N VAL A 15 10.77 9.22 6.11
CA VAL A 15 9.65 8.30 5.85
C VAL A 15 9.15 7.69 7.16
N TYR A 16 10.05 7.28 8.06
CA TYR A 16 9.70 6.73 9.36
C TYR A 16 8.90 7.76 10.18
N ARG A 17 9.42 8.98 10.34
CA ARG A 17 8.72 10.06 11.06
C ARG A 17 7.37 10.38 10.42
N GLU A 18 7.29 10.44 9.09
CA GLU A 18 6.01 10.64 8.41
C GLU A 18 5.01 9.55 8.79
N TRP A 19 5.42 8.27 8.88
CA TRP A 19 4.52 7.17 9.20
C TRP A 19 4.18 7.05 10.69
N ILE A 20 5.08 7.41 11.58
CA ILE A 20 4.95 7.16 13.01
C ILE A 20 4.45 8.39 13.77
N ASP A 21 5.06 9.55 13.54
CA ASP A 21 4.77 10.75 14.33
C ASP A 21 3.34 11.22 14.08
N GLY A 22 2.56 11.34 15.16
CA GLY A 22 1.17 11.80 15.14
C GLY A 22 0.20 10.91 14.34
N SER A 23 0.63 9.73 13.90
CA SER A 23 -0.12 8.88 12.97
C SER A 23 -0.70 7.62 13.62
N ALA A 24 -0.36 7.38 14.89
CA ALA A 24 -0.82 6.23 15.70
C ALA A 24 -0.57 4.85 15.05
N ILE A 25 0.47 4.75 14.23
CA ILE A 25 0.90 3.51 13.60
C ILE A 25 1.93 2.82 14.50
N ALA A 26 1.74 1.53 14.74
CA ALA A 26 2.70 0.72 15.48
C ALA A 26 4.00 0.59 14.67
N PRO A 27 5.18 0.84 15.27
CA PRO A 27 6.47 0.75 14.56
C PRO A 27 6.72 -0.60 13.90
N GLU A 28 6.29 -1.70 14.54
CA GLU A 28 6.39 -3.06 13.99
C GLU A 28 5.59 -3.25 12.69
N LEU A 29 4.46 -2.54 12.55
CA LEU A 29 3.64 -2.59 11.35
C LEU A 29 4.26 -1.76 10.22
N PHE A 30 4.89 -0.63 10.54
CA PHE A 30 5.72 0.09 9.57
C PHE A 30 6.88 -0.80 9.09
N ALA A 31 7.63 -1.39 10.01
CA ALA A 31 8.77 -2.25 9.68
C ALA A 31 8.38 -3.46 8.84
N ALA A 32 7.20 -4.05 9.08
CA ALA A 32 6.70 -5.16 8.29
C ALA A 32 6.25 -4.77 6.87
N ASN A 33 5.91 -3.51 6.60
CA ASN A 33 5.26 -3.09 5.36
C ASN A 33 6.07 -2.10 4.52
N VAL A 34 7.10 -1.47 5.06
CA VAL A 34 7.84 -0.41 4.37
C VAL A 34 9.32 -0.78 4.29
N GLU A 35 9.81 -0.89 3.07
CA GLU A 35 11.22 -1.12 2.76
C GLU A 35 11.82 0.15 2.15
N ILE A 36 12.91 0.66 2.74
CA ILE A 36 13.64 1.82 2.25
C ILE A 36 14.84 1.34 1.43
N ILE A 37 14.94 1.77 0.18
CA ILE A 37 15.92 1.24 -0.76
C ILE A 37 16.48 2.31 -1.68
N ALA A 38 17.72 2.13 -2.12
CA ALA A 38 18.31 2.87 -3.23
C ALA A 38 17.96 2.22 -4.57
N ASP A 39 17.77 3.03 -5.61
CA ASP A 39 17.44 2.51 -6.94
C ASP A 39 18.61 1.80 -7.63
N GLU A 40 19.83 1.94 -7.15
CA GLU A 40 20.99 1.24 -7.70
C GLU A 40 21.66 0.43 -6.59
N ILE A 41 21.60 -0.90 -6.73
CA ILE A 41 22.27 -1.84 -5.82
C ILE A 41 23.28 -2.62 -6.64
N ILE A 42 24.53 -2.60 -6.20
CA ILE A 42 25.63 -3.37 -6.78
C ILE A 42 25.82 -4.59 -5.89
N GLU A 43 25.56 -5.78 -6.43
CA GLU A 43 25.78 -7.03 -5.72
C GLU A 43 27.26 -7.41 -5.69
N SER A 44 27.63 -8.35 -4.81
CA SER A 44 29.01 -8.82 -4.65
C SER A 44 29.64 -9.36 -5.95
N GLY A 45 28.82 -9.76 -6.93
CA GLY A 45 29.25 -10.20 -8.27
C GLY A 45 29.43 -9.06 -9.30
N GLY A 46 29.16 -7.80 -8.93
CA GLY A 46 29.19 -6.65 -9.83
C GLY A 46 27.93 -6.46 -10.67
N GLU A 47 26.91 -7.31 -10.48
CA GLU A 47 25.59 -7.12 -11.10
C GLU A 47 24.87 -5.92 -10.46
N VAL A 48 24.18 -5.14 -11.31
CA VAL A 48 23.49 -3.91 -10.90
C VAL A 48 21.98 -4.12 -11.03
N ASN A 49 21.28 -4.04 -9.91
CA ASN A 49 19.82 -4.19 -9.83
C ASN A 49 19.13 -2.84 -9.61
N TYR A 50 17.87 -2.76 -10.08
CA TYR A 50 17.08 -1.53 -10.04
C TYR A 50 15.74 -1.75 -9.33
N PRO A 51 15.74 -1.93 -7.99
CA PRO A 51 14.58 -2.40 -7.25
C PRO A 51 13.37 -1.46 -7.33
N ILE A 52 13.57 -0.14 -7.42
CA ILE A 52 12.44 0.80 -7.58
C ILE A 52 11.83 0.66 -8.97
N HIS A 53 12.67 0.51 -10.01
CA HIS A 53 12.20 0.29 -11.36
C HIS A 53 11.46 -1.04 -11.50
N GLU A 54 11.97 -2.11 -10.89
CA GLU A 54 11.32 -3.41 -10.85
C GLU A 54 9.97 -3.33 -10.12
N ALA A 55 9.95 -2.74 -8.92
CA ALA A 55 8.74 -2.53 -8.14
C ALA A 55 7.67 -1.74 -8.91
N LEU A 56 8.07 -0.71 -9.65
CA LEU A 56 7.17 0.14 -10.42
C LEU A 56 6.91 -0.35 -11.85
N ASN A 57 7.52 -1.46 -12.27
CA ASN A 57 7.53 -1.94 -13.65
C ASN A 57 7.92 -0.84 -14.65
N TRP A 58 8.94 -0.06 -14.29
CA TRP A 58 9.54 0.96 -15.13
C TRP A 58 10.67 0.36 -15.97
N ASN A 59 10.88 0.91 -17.16
CA ASN A 59 11.99 0.51 -18.00
C ASN A 59 13.25 1.30 -17.58
N PRO A 60 14.29 0.67 -17.00
CA PRO A 60 15.50 1.36 -16.55
C PRO A 60 16.22 2.10 -17.68
N ALA A 61 16.10 1.60 -18.93
CA ALA A 61 16.74 2.22 -20.09
C ALA A 61 16.20 3.63 -20.40
N LYS A 62 14.97 3.94 -19.98
CA LYS A 62 14.31 5.23 -20.21
C LYS A 62 14.61 6.29 -19.15
N TRP A 63 15.30 5.92 -18.06
CA TRP A 63 15.58 6.80 -16.92
C TRP A 63 17.03 7.31 -16.86
N ARG A 64 17.80 7.14 -17.95
CA ARG A 64 19.21 7.53 -18.02
C ARG A 64 19.36 8.89 -18.69
N THR A 65 19.52 9.97 -17.92
CA THR A 65 19.40 11.33 -18.49
C THR A 65 20.51 12.32 -18.15
N VAL A 66 21.52 11.99 -17.35
CA VAL A 66 22.59 12.97 -17.06
C VAL A 66 23.86 12.60 -17.81
N TRP A 67 24.25 13.42 -18.79
CA TRP A 67 25.59 13.37 -19.37
C TRP A 67 26.49 14.32 -18.59
N GLN A 68 27.42 13.78 -17.80
CA GLN A 68 28.50 14.56 -17.17
C GLN A 68 29.84 13.92 -17.51
N SER A 69 30.76 14.70 -18.07
CA SER A 69 32.13 14.28 -18.35
C SER A 69 32.24 13.02 -19.21
N GLY A 70 31.38 12.88 -20.22
CA GLY A 70 31.37 11.73 -21.13
C GLY A 70 30.86 10.41 -20.52
N LYS A 71 30.44 10.42 -19.23
CA LYS A 71 29.80 9.29 -18.56
C LYS A 71 28.32 9.57 -18.36
N GLN A 72 27.49 8.59 -18.72
CA GLN A 72 26.05 8.63 -18.46
C GLN A 72 25.83 8.34 -16.96
N GLN A 73 25.36 9.34 -16.22
CA GLN A 73 25.02 9.23 -14.80
C GLN A 73 23.50 9.15 -14.64
N ARG A 74 23.07 8.35 -13.67
CA ARG A 74 21.69 8.31 -13.19
C ARG A 74 21.58 9.22 -11.96
N PRO A 75 20.48 9.98 -11.82
CA PRO A 75 20.25 10.72 -10.59
C PRO A 75 20.06 9.73 -9.44
N GLU A 76 20.66 10.04 -8.29
CA GLU A 76 20.43 9.27 -7.07
C GLU A 76 18.93 9.33 -6.70
N LEU A 77 18.35 8.16 -6.50
CA LEU A 77 16.93 7.98 -6.22
C LEU A 77 16.76 6.95 -5.11
N PHE A 78 15.92 7.29 -4.13
CA PHE A 78 15.52 6.37 -3.07
C PHE A 78 14.01 6.17 -3.11
N GLY A 79 13.58 5.00 -2.64
CA GLY A 79 12.19 4.59 -2.64
C GLY A 79 11.83 4.01 -1.28
N ALA A 80 10.64 4.35 -0.80
CA ALA A 80 9.96 3.58 0.22
C ALA A 80 8.94 2.67 -0.49
N LEU A 81 9.27 1.40 -0.63
CA LEU A 81 8.41 0.36 -1.17
C LEU A 81 7.39 -0.01 -0.10
N ILE A 82 6.12 0.24 -0.37
CA ILE A 82 5.02 -0.11 0.51
C ILE A 82 4.48 -1.45 0.04
N HIS A 83 4.72 -2.50 0.81
CA HIS A 83 4.36 -3.87 0.51
C HIS A 83 2.90 -4.18 0.86
N SER A 84 2.38 -5.23 0.23
CA SER A 84 1.05 -5.79 0.47
C SER A 84 1.08 -7.28 0.21
N TRP A 85 0.32 -8.04 0.99
CA TRP A 85 -0.02 -9.41 0.66
C TRP A 85 -1.05 -9.45 -0.48
N ASN A 86 -0.86 -10.29 -1.49
CA ASN A 86 -1.89 -10.53 -2.50
C ASN A 86 -2.66 -11.80 -2.12
N PRO A 87 -3.93 -11.70 -1.67
CA PRO A 87 -4.70 -12.87 -1.24
C PRO A 87 -5.12 -13.79 -2.40
N ILE A 88 -5.05 -13.33 -3.64
CA ILE A 88 -5.39 -14.13 -4.83
C ILE A 88 -4.18 -14.95 -5.28
N LEU A 89 -3.00 -14.33 -5.30
CA LEU A 89 -1.76 -14.97 -5.75
C LEU A 89 -0.96 -15.62 -4.62
N SER A 90 -1.36 -15.40 -3.36
CA SER A 90 -0.66 -15.86 -2.15
C SER A 90 0.82 -15.50 -2.16
N LYS A 91 1.13 -14.23 -2.47
CA LYS A 91 2.50 -13.69 -2.46
C LYS A 91 2.52 -12.21 -2.08
N SER A 92 3.66 -11.73 -1.61
CA SER A 92 3.88 -10.29 -1.39
C SER A 92 4.05 -9.55 -2.72
N GLU A 93 3.49 -8.35 -2.80
CA GLU A 93 3.62 -7.42 -3.92
C GLU A 93 3.76 -5.99 -3.42
N VAL A 94 4.38 -5.11 -4.20
CA VAL A 94 4.46 -3.69 -3.86
C VAL A 94 3.12 -3.01 -4.12
N PHE A 95 2.44 -2.49 -3.11
CA PHE A 95 1.22 -1.70 -3.26
C PHE A 95 1.49 -0.36 -3.95
N GLN A 96 2.43 0.42 -3.40
CA GLN A 96 2.81 1.76 -3.88
C GLN A 96 4.27 2.06 -3.53
N VAL A 97 4.88 3.03 -4.22
CA VAL A 97 6.23 3.52 -3.87
C VAL A 97 6.19 5.02 -3.61
N LYS A 98 6.82 5.47 -2.52
CA LYS A 98 7.13 6.89 -2.31
C LYS A 98 8.57 7.15 -2.73
N LEU A 99 8.79 8.11 -3.62
CA LEU A 99 10.12 8.47 -4.09
C LEU A 99 10.72 9.61 -3.27
N SER A 100 12.04 9.61 -3.10
CA SER A 100 12.78 10.76 -2.55
C SER A 100 12.62 12.00 -3.42
N ASN A 101 12.57 11.81 -4.74
CA ASN A 101 12.32 12.84 -5.75
C ASN A 101 11.01 12.52 -6.49
N PRO A 102 9.86 13.06 -6.06
CA PRO A 102 8.57 12.69 -6.63
C PRO A 102 8.38 13.21 -8.06
N LEU A 103 7.69 12.43 -8.88
CA LEU A 103 7.38 12.84 -10.25
C LEU A 103 6.24 13.86 -10.26
N ILE A 104 6.31 14.80 -11.20
CA ILE A 104 5.25 15.80 -11.35
C ILE A 104 4.09 15.22 -12.17
N ASP A 105 2.88 15.32 -11.62
CA ASP A 105 1.65 15.11 -12.38
C ASP A 105 1.51 16.24 -13.41
N ARG A 106 1.70 15.91 -14.69
CA ARG A 106 1.65 16.90 -15.80
C ARG A 106 0.29 17.60 -15.93
N LYS A 107 -0.80 16.99 -15.49
CA LYS A 107 -2.15 17.59 -15.54
C LYS A 107 -2.38 18.53 -14.38
N LYS A 108 -1.92 18.17 -13.18
CA LYS A 108 -2.15 18.94 -11.95
C LYS A 108 -1.03 19.92 -11.61
N GLY A 109 0.14 19.78 -12.24
CA GLY A 109 1.34 20.55 -11.93
C GLY A 109 1.87 20.32 -10.51
N LYS A 110 1.54 19.17 -9.89
CA LYS A 110 1.87 18.88 -8.49
C LYS A 110 2.72 17.60 -8.37
N PRO A 111 3.63 17.53 -7.39
CA PRO A 111 4.33 16.29 -7.07
C PRO A 111 3.35 15.17 -6.72
N ARG A 112 3.54 13.98 -7.29
CA ARG A 112 2.77 12.79 -6.93
C ARG A 112 3.30 12.23 -5.62
N LYS A 113 2.42 12.06 -4.63
CA LYS A 113 2.82 11.55 -3.32
C LYS A 113 3.32 10.10 -3.39
N TYR A 114 2.64 9.28 -4.21
CA TYR A 114 2.94 7.87 -4.40
C TYR A 114 2.86 7.51 -5.88
N GLU A 115 3.72 6.59 -6.30
CA GLU A 115 3.73 5.95 -7.60
C GLU A 115 3.09 4.56 -7.49
N ASN A 116 2.33 4.18 -8.52
CA ASN A 116 1.74 2.85 -8.63
C ASN A 116 2.51 2.03 -9.68
N PRO A 117 2.66 0.71 -9.48
CA PRO A 117 3.26 -0.16 -10.49
C PRO A 117 2.54 -0.08 -11.84
N ALA A 118 3.29 0.15 -12.91
CA ALA A 118 2.75 0.31 -14.26
C ALA A 118 2.29 -1.04 -14.83
N LYS A 119 1.24 -1.01 -15.66
CA LYS A 119 0.70 -2.20 -16.37
C LYS A 119 0.33 -3.38 -15.45
N ARG A 120 0.24 -3.15 -14.15
CA ARG A 120 -0.28 -4.11 -13.19
C ARG A 120 -1.77 -3.82 -13.00
N GLY A 121 -2.56 -4.87 -12.84
CA GLY A 121 -3.92 -4.74 -12.34
C GLY A 121 -3.96 -4.03 -10.98
N GLN A 122 -5.15 -3.64 -10.55
CA GLN A 122 -5.31 -3.05 -9.22
C GLN A 122 -4.92 -4.07 -8.15
N VAL A 123 -4.13 -3.64 -7.17
CA VAL A 123 -3.76 -4.44 -6.01
C VAL A 123 -4.37 -3.79 -4.77
N GLY A 124 -5.13 -4.57 -4.02
CA GLY A 124 -5.61 -4.14 -2.71
C GLY A 124 -4.44 -4.07 -1.74
N GLY A 125 -4.45 -3.07 -0.86
CA GLY A 125 -3.46 -2.93 0.19
C GLY A 125 -3.85 -3.75 1.41
N PHE A 126 -3.36 -4.99 1.44
CA PHE A 126 -3.45 -5.91 2.55
C PHE A 126 -2.11 -5.90 3.29
N ALA A 127 -2.04 -5.18 4.40
CA ALA A 127 -0.81 -5.07 5.18
C ALA A 127 -0.28 -6.45 5.60
N LEU A 128 1.03 -6.61 5.66
CA LEU A 128 1.70 -7.68 6.38
C LEU A 128 1.53 -7.39 7.88
N VAL A 129 0.73 -8.21 8.57
CA VAL A 129 0.31 -7.95 9.96
C VAL A 129 1.12 -8.83 10.92
N PRO A 130 1.99 -8.25 11.77
CA PRO A 130 2.70 -9.00 12.82
C PRO A 130 1.74 -9.63 13.84
N ASN A 131 2.15 -10.73 14.47
CA ASN A 131 1.33 -11.47 15.45
C ASN A 131 0.86 -10.59 16.62
N SER A 132 1.66 -9.63 17.06
CA SER A 132 1.28 -8.65 18.09
C SER A 132 0.08 -7.78 17.68
N ILE A 133 0.00 -7.38 16.41
CA ILE A 133 -1.14 -6.62 15.86
C ILE A 133 -2.33 -7.55 15.62
N TRP A 134 -2.08 -8.77 15.14
CA TRP A 134 -3.12 -9.79 15.02
C TRP A 134 -3.78 -10.07 16.37
N GLN A 135 -3.01 -10.27 17.44
CA GLN A 135 -3.53 -10.47 18.79
C GLN A 135 -4.43 -9.30 19.23
N LYS A 136 -4.03 -8.05 18.97
CA LYS A 136 -4.86 -6.86 19.27
C LYS A 136 -6.21 -6.88 18.55
N VAL A 137 -6.25 -7.37 17.32
CA VAL A 137 -7.51 -7.56 16.56
C VAL A 137 -8.34 -8.66 17.21
N ALA A 138 -7.73 -9.79 17.53
CA ALA A 138 -8.37 -10.93 18.18
C ALA A 138 -9.02 -10.52 19.52
N ASP A 139 -8.27 -9.84 20.39
CA ASP A 139 -8.73 -9.31 21.67
C ASP A 139 -9.90 -8.32 21.51
N ARG A 140 -9.81 -7.42 20.51
CA ARG A 140 -10.84 -6.40 20.26
C ARG A 140 -12.21 -7.00 19.96
N TYR A 141 -12.23 -8.10 19.22
CA TYR A 141 -13.45 -8.73 18.77
C TYR A 141 -13.81 -10.00 19.56
N GLY A 142 -13.07 -10.28 20.65
CA GLY A 142 -13.31 -11.45 21.51
C GLY A 142 -13.14 -12.77 20.76
N VAL A 143 -12.18 -12.84 19.84
CA VAL A 143 -11.85 -14.04 19.07
C VAL A 143 -10.53 -14.58 19.60
N GLU A 144 -10.49 -15.86 19.95
CA GLU A 144 -9.25 -16.50 20.38
C GLU A 144 -8.34 -16.79 19.18
N VAL A 145 -7.03 -16.61 19.36
CA VAL A 145 -6.02 -17.01 18.39
C VAL A 145 -4.86 -17.67 19.13
N ASP A 146 -4.53 -18.90 18.75
CA ASP A 146 -3.37 -19.61 19.24
C ASP A 146 -2.33 -19.71 18.12
N PHE A 147 -1.35 -18.81 18.14
CA PHE A 147 -0.29 -18.77 17.14
C PHE A 147 0.56 -20.04 17.08
N SER A 148 0.60 -20.85 18.15
CA SER A 148 1.36 -22.10 18.17
C SER A 148 0.64 -23.26 17.48
N ALA A 149 -0.69 -23.16 17.36
CA ALA A 149 -1.55 -24.14 16.71
C ALA A 149 -1.92 -23.77 15.27
N LEU A 150 -1.57 -22.56 14.80
CA LEU A 150 -1.84 -22.13 13.44
C LEU A 150 -0.95 -22.89 12.43
N PRO A 151 -1.53 -23.47 11.36
CA PRO A 151 -0.73 -23.99 10.26
C PRO A 151 0.08 -22.89 9.58
N ASP A 152 1.28 -23.21 9.08
CA ASP A 152 2.16 -22.25 8.37
C ASP A 152 1.50 -21.57 7.16
N SER A 153 0.48 -22.21 6.58
CA SER A 153 -0.29 -21.65 5.47
C SER A 153 -1.28 -20.55 5.88
N VAL A 154 -1.58 -20.42 7.17
CA VAL A 154 -2.54 -19.45 7.69
C VAL A 154 -1.81 -18.15 8.01
N ASN A 155 -2.25 -17.07 7.38
CA ASN A 155 -1.85 -15.72 7.74
C ASN A 155 -3.05 -14.94 8.30
N PHE A 156 -2.78 -13.70 8.73
CA PHE A 156 -3.79 -12.81 9.26
C PHE A 156 -5.02 -12.68 8.34
N TRP A 157 -4.82 -12.56 7.03
CA TRP A 157 -5.93 -12.33 6.10
C TRP A 157 -6.78 -13.57 5.86
N THR A 158 -6.17 -14.76 5.76
CA THR A 158 -6.94 -16.01 5.69
C THR A 158 -7.71 -16.25 6.98
N TRP A 159 -7.11 -15.96 8.14
CA TRP A 159 -7.82 -16.00 9.42
C TRP A 159 -8.98 -15.01 9.46
N VAL A 160 -8.80 -13.76 9.00
CA VAL A 160 -9.90 -12.79 8.92
C VAL A 160 -11.04 -13.33 8.07
N VAL A 161 -10.76 -13.97 6.91
CA VAL A 161 -11.80 -14.58 6.04
C VAL A 161 -12.69 -15.53 6.84
N ASP A 162 -12.10 -16.38 7.69
CA ASP A 162 -12.82 -17.39 8.48
C ASP A 162 -13.59 -16.81 9.69
N HIS A 163 -13.42 -15.52 9.99
CA HIS A 163 -14.09 -14.83 11.09
C HIS A 163 -15.02 -13.71 10.58
N PRO A 164 -16.20 -14.04 10.02
CA PRO A 164 -17.14 -13.06 9.46
C PRO A 164 -17.74 -12.09 10.47
N GLN A 165 -17.66 -12.39 11.77
CA GLN A 165 -18.04 -11.46 12.84
C GLN A 165 -17.12 -10.24 12.94
N ILE A 166 -15.89 -10.31 12.40
CA ILE A 166 -14.94 -9.21 12.42
C ILE A 166 -15.30 -8.22 11.29
N PRO A 167 -15.62 -6.94 11.61
CA PRO A 167 -15.90 -5.92 10.61
C PRO A 167 -14.62 -5.52 9.86
N ILE A 168 -14.79 -5.13 8.60
CA ILE A 168 -13.69 -4.66 7.75
C ILE A 168 -13.88 -3.20 7.38
N PHE A 169 -12.81 -2.43 7.55
CA PHE A 169 -12.74 -1.02 7.19
C PHE A 169 -11.99 -0.87 5.86
N ILE A 170 -12.63 -0.28 4.86
CA ILE A 170 -12.01 0.04 3.57
C ILE A 170 -11.63 1.51 3.58
N CYS A 171 -10.35 1.81 3.39
CA CYS A 171 -9.83 3.18 3.41
C CYS A 171 -8.95 3.48 2.19
N GLU A 172 -8.60 4.75 1.98
CA GLU A 172 -7.69 5.16 0.91
C GLU A 172 -6.23 5.22 1.43
N GLY A 173 -5.40 4.30 0.96
CA GLY A 173 -3.96 4.26 1.21
C GLY A 173 -3.53 3.41 2.40
N MET A 174 -2.37 2.76 2.25
CA MET A 174 -1.84 1.80 3.23
C MET A 174 -1.58 2.43 4.61
N LYS A 175 -1.15 3.69 4.66
CA LYS A 175 -0.88 4.38 5.93
C LYS A 175 -2.13 4.45 6.83
N LYS A 176 -3.31 4.67 6.25
CA LYS A 176 -4.58 4.70 7.01
C LYS A 176 -5.00 3.30 7.46
N ALA A 177 -4.82 2.30 6.59
CA ALA A 177 -5.07 0.91 6.96
C ALA A 177 -4.17 0.48 8.12
N CYS A 178 -2.89 0.84 8.07
CA CYS A 178 -1.93 0.56 9.14
C CYS A 178 -2.27 1.28 10.45
N CYS A 179 -2.76 2.52 10.38
CA CYS A 179 -3.27 3.24 11.55
C CYS A 179 -4.43 2.47 12.21
N LEU A 180 -5.45 2.07 11.43
CA LEU A 180 -6.60 1.29 11.92
C LEU A 180 -6.17 -0.07 12.49
N LEU A 181 -5.31 -0.80 11.79
CA LEU A 181 -4.76 -2.08 12.25
C LEU A 181 -3.99 -1.94 13.56
N SER A 182 -3.21 -0.87 13.73
CA SER A 182 -2.48 -0.59 14.97
C SER A 182 -3.39 -0.40 16.17
N GLN A 183 -4.64 0.01 15.93
CA GLN A 183 -5.70 0.15 16.93
C GLN A 183 -6.61 -1.09 17.02
N GLY A 184 -6.29 -2.19 16.34
CA GLY A 184 -7.05 -3.44 16.37
C GLY A 184 -8.24 -3.50 15.39
N TYR A 185 -8.39 -2.53 14.47
CA TYR A 185 -9.43 -2.57 13.45
C TYR A 185 -8.89 -3.20 12.16
N VAL A 186 -9.58 -4.22 11.63
CA VAL A 186 -9.19 -4.83 10.36
C VAL A 186 -9.45 -3.84 9.22
N ALA A 187 -8.40 -3.45 8.51
CA ALA A 187 -8.51 -2.45 7.46
C ALA A 187 -7.80 -2.84 6.17
N ILE A 188 -8.49 -2.68 5.04
CA ILE A 188 -7.98 -2.89 3.68
C ILE A 188 -7.81 -1.52 3.02
N ALA A 189 -6.65 -1.29 2.41
CA ALA A 189 -6.37 -0.07 1.67
C ALA A 189 -6.75 -0.21 0.18
N LEU A 190 -7.30 0.85 -0.39
CA LEU A 190 -7.39 1.07 -1.83
C LEU A 190 -6.40 2.14 -2.25
N SER A 191 -5.81 2.02 -3.44
CA SER A 191 -4.91 3.05 -4.00
C SER A 191 -5.65 4.31 -4.46
N GLY A 192 -6.98 4.25 -4.52
CA GLY A 192 -7.88 5.37 -4.70
C GLY A 192 -9.33 4.95 -4.44
N ILE A 193 -10.20 5.89 -4.08
CA ILE A 193 -11.59 5.60 -3.66
C ILE A 193 -12.43 4.85 -4.71
N THR A 194 -12.12 5.00 -6.00
CA THR A 194 -12.83 4.34 -7.11
C THR A 194 -12.28 2.95 -7.45
N MET A 195 -11.22 2.50 -6.77
CA MET A 195 -10.51 1.26 -7.05
C MET A 195 -11.11 0.04 -6.34
N GLY A 196 -12.31 0.17 -5.77
CA GLY A 196 -13.05 -0.97 -5.20
C GLY A 196 -13.66 -1.89 -6.26
N ARG A 197 -13.76 -1.44 -7.52
CA ARG A 197 -14.36 -2.19 -8.63
C ARG A 197 -13.44 -2.32 -9.82
N ILE A 198 -13.62 -3.40 -10.58
CA ILE A 198 -12.94 -3.68 -11.85
C ILE A 198 -13.96 -3.80 -12.97
N GLN A 199 -13.59 -3.38 -14.17
CA GLN A 199 -14.39 -3.61 -15.36
C GLN A 199 -14.11 -5.02 -15.91
N GLY A 200 -15.14 -5.84 -16.00
CA GLY A 200 -15.08 -7.16 -16.61
C GLY A 200 -14.95 -7.10 -18.13
N THR A 201 -14.69 -8.25 -18.74
CA THR A 201 -14.61 -8.39 -20.21
C THR A 201 -15.93 -8.08 -20.92
N ASP A 202 -17.06 -8.23 -20.21
CA ASP A 202 -18.40 -7.85 -20.65
C ASP A 202 -18.69 -6.34 -20.50
N GLY A 203 -17.70 -5.55 -20.09
CA GLY A 203 -17.81 -4.12 -19.85
C GLY A 203 -18.53 -3.74 -18.55
N LYS A 204 -19.02 -4.71 -17.77
CA LYS A 204 -19.72 -4.44 -16.50
C LYS A 204 -18.73 -4.25 -15.36
N LEU A 205 -19.11 -3.43 -14.40
CA LEU A 205 -18.32 -3.24 -13.18
C LEU A 205 -18.63 -4.35 -12.19
N ALA A 206 -17.61 -5.11 -11.77
CA ALA A 206 -17.67 -6.09 -10.71
C ALA A 206 -16.84 -5.62 -9.50
N LEU A 207 -17.14 -6.15 -8.32
CA LEU A 207 -16.30 -5.98 -7.14
C LEU A 207 -14.91 -6.59 -7.42
N GLN A 208 -13.85 -5.97 -6.89
CA GLN A 208 -12.52 -6.55 -6.99
C GLN A 208 -12.48 -7.97 -6.39
N PRO A 209 -11.87 -8.97 -7.04
CA PRO A 209 -11.85 -10.34 -6.54
C PRO A 209 -11.31 -10.46 -5.12
N TYR A 210 -10.25 -9.69 -4.80
CA TYR A 210 -9.66 -9.67 -3.47
C TYR A 210 -10.59 -9.05 -2.40
N LEU A 211 -11.53 -8.17 -2.76
CA LEU A 211 -12.55 -7.67 -1.84
C LEU A 211 -13.74 -8.63 -1.73
N ALA A 212 -14.08 -9.32 -2.83
CA ALA A 212 -15.18 -10.27 -2.88
C ALA A 212 -15.01 -11.42 -1.88
N MET A 213 -13.78 -11.86 -1.63
CA MET A 213 -13.43 -12.84 -0.58
C MET A 213 -13.93 -12.42 0.82
N PHE A 214 -14.04 -11.12 1.06
CA PHE A 214 -14.47 -10.58 2.34
C PHE A 214 -15.93 -10.14 2.36
N ALA A 215 -16.58 -10.03 1.20
CA ALA A 215 -17.98 -9.66 1.06
C ALA A 215 -18.93 -10.84 1.35
N THR A 216 -18.74 -11.48 2.50
CA THR A 216 -19.53 -12.64 2.93
C THR A 216 -20.81 -12.19 3.64
N PRO A 217 -21.90 -12.98 3.59
CA PRO A 217 -23.08 -12.71 4.41
C PRO A 217 -22.70 -12.50 5.88
N LYS A 218 -23.41 -11.58 6.55
CA LYS A 218 -23.22 -11.22 7.97
C LYS A 218 -21.92 -10.47 8.32
N ARG A 219 -20.96 -10.30 7.41
CA ARG A 219 -19.80 -9.43 7.67
C ARG A 219 -20.17 -7.96 7.42
N GLN A 220 -19.84 -7.10 8.39
CA GLN A 220 -19.97 -5.66 8.22
C GLN A 220 -18.76 -5.10 7.47
N VAL A 221 -19.02 -4.30 6.42
CA VAL A 221 -17.99 -3.56 5.68
C VAL A 221 -18.27 -2.07 5.80
N LEU A 222 -17.28 -1.33 6.30
CA LEU A 222 -17.34 0.10 6.59
C LEU A 222 -16.36 0.84 5.67
N PHE A 223 -16.75 1.99 5.13
CA PHE A 223 -15.87 2.81 4.30
C PHE A 223 -15.38 4.03 5.08
N CYS A 224 -14.06 4.20 5.15
CA CYS A 224 -13.35 5.29 5.84
C CYS A 224 -12.52 6.08 4.84
N PHE A 225 -13.19 6.78 3.93
CA PHE A 225 -12.58 7.75 3.04
C PHE A 225 -12.45 9.12 3.72
N ASP A 226 -11.56 9.97 3.21
CA ASP A 226 -11.32 11.28 3.81
C ASP A 226 -12.59 12.13 3.78
N ALA A 227 -12.83 12.81 4.91
CA ALA A 227 -13.88 13.80 4.98
C ALA A 227 -13.52 14.96 4.06
N GLU A 228 -14.46 15.34 3.19
CA GLU A 228 -14.24 16.42 2.25
C GLU A 228 -15.21 17.57 2.43
N THR A 229 -14.73 18.78 2.13
CA THR A 229 -15.52 20.02 2.29
C THR A 229 -16.11 20.50 0.98
N LYS A 230 -15.48 20.18 -0.16
CA LYS A 230 -15.95 20.57 -1.49
C LYS A 230 -17.09 19.66 -1.94
N GLU A 231 -18.23 20.24 -2.29
CA GLU A 231 -19.44 19.49 -2.65
C GLU A 231 -19.23 18.46 -3.75
N LYS A 232 -18.49 18.81 -4.82
CA LYS A 232 -18.16 17.86 -5.87
C LYS A 232 -17.41 16.64 -5.33
N THR A 233 -16.39 16.87 -4.51
CA THR A 233 -15.55 15.79 -3.96
C THR A 233 -16.32 14.95 -2.94
N LYS A 234 -17.17 15.56 -2.10
CA LYS A 234 -18.10 14.84 -1.22
C LYS A 234 -19.00 13.90 -2.02
N HIS A 235 -19.57 14.41 -3.13
CA HIS A 235 -20.42 13.61 -4.00
C HIS A 235 -19.64 12.45 -4.65
N ASP A 236 -18.42 12.70 -5.11
CA ASP A 236 -17.54 11.67 -5.67
C ASP A 236 -17.21 10.58 -4.64
N VAL A 237 -16.93 10.96 -3.38
CA VAL A 237 -16.70 10.03 -2.25
C VAL A 237 -17.96 9.19 -1.97
N PHE A 238 -19.12 9.83 -1.86
CA PHE A 238 -20.40 9.14 -1.67
C PHE A 238 -20.67 8.14 -2.79
N LEU A 239 -20.50 8.55 -4.05
CA LEU A 239 -20.69 7.69 -5.20
C LEU A 239 -19.71 6.50 -5.21
N ALA A 240 -18.45 6.72 -4.81
CA ALA A 240 -17.45 5.67 -4.72
C ALA A 240 -17.83 4.61 -3.67
N THR A 241 -18.30 5.05 -2.49
CA THR A 241 -18.83 4.19 -1.42
C THR A 241 -20.02 3.38 -1.92
N VAL A 242 -21.03 4.03 -2.50
CA VAL A 242 -22.24 3.35 -3.00
C VAL A 242 -21.90 2.37 -4.11
N LYS A 243 -21.03 2.75 -5.06
CA LYS A 243 -20.63 1.85 -6.15
C LYS A 243 -19.91 0.63 -5.61
N THR A 244 -18.95 0.80 -4.71
CA THR A 244 -18.18 -0.32 -4.17
C THR A 244 -19.04 -1.24 -3.31
N GLY A 245 -19.92 -0.68 -2.49
CA GLY A 245 -20.82 -1.45 -1.62
C GLY A 245 -22.03 -2.08 -2.30
N LYS A 246 -22.28 -1.81 -3.58
CA LYS A 246 -23.30 -2.55 -4.33
C LYS A 246 -22.88 -4.03 -4.43
N PRO A 247 -23.81 -4.97 -4.23
CA PRO A 247 -23.57 -6.38 -4.54
C PRO A 247 -23.27 -6.60 -6.04
#